data_AF-A0AAD6FNP0-F1
#
_entry.id   AF-A0AAD6FNP0-F1
#
_cell.length_a   1.000
_cell.length_b   1.000
_cell.length_c   1.000
_cell.angle_alpha   90.00
_cell.angle_beta   90.00
_cell.angle_gamma   90.00
#
_symmetry.space_group_name_H-M   'P 1'
#
loop_
_entity.id
_entity.type
_entity.pdbx_description
1 polymer ?
#
loop_
_entity_poly.entity_id
_entity_poly.type
_entity_poly.pdbx_seq_one_letter_code
_entity_poly.pdbx_strand_id
1 'polypeptide(L)'
;MSDFKVCTLNVNGARDVGKRACIYELLKLKKVNVAMLQETHSDTLNGRDWRREWDGEVVLSALSSTSAGVAVLFARGFIPKSHTVEERVKGRLLVVRANYELFNLVFINVYAPNSGPARVQFLNEHSAVLSFRERKRDFISLKQWWDCGKADIKQLCLQYTLNVSRDIIKSMRDLEMEIVELQSFAESTGNPGCIEDLKSKKAIFSCWVLEHRGRWSGPDSRALP
;
A
#
# COMPACT_ATOMS: atom_id res chain seq x y z
N MET A 1 20.61 -9.50 -7.36
CA MET A 1 19.44 -10.06 -6.62
C MET A 1 18.33 -9.04 -6.69
N SER A 2 17.11 -9.45 -7.03
CA SER A 2 15.95 -8.55 -6.93
C SER A 2 15.52 -8.48 -5.46
N ASP A 3 15.43 -7.28 -4.91
CA ASP A 3 15.02 -7.08 -3.53
C ASP A 3 13.55 -7.51 -3.32
N PHE A 4 13.29 -8.20 -2.20
CA PHE A 4 11.94 -8.49 -1.74
C PHE A 4 11.31 -7.21 -1.18
N LYS A 5 10.19 -6.75 -1.78
CA LYS A 5 9.51 -5.51 -1.42
C LYS A 5 8.13 -5.77 -0.84
N VAL A 6 7.93 -5.28 0.38
CA VAL A 6 6.62 -5.24 1.05
C VAL A 6 6.15 -3.80 1.14
N CYS A 7 4.88 -3.57 0.81
CA CYS A 7 4.21 -2.29 0.97
C CYS A 7 3.12 -2.40 2.04
N THR A 8 2.90 -1.33 2.80
CA THR A 8 1.68 -1.14 3.58
C THR A 8 1.02 0.17 3.15
N LEU A 9 -0.30 0.20 3.00
CA LEU A 9 -1.00 1.40 2.55
C LEU A 9 -2.43 1.42 3.11
N ASN A 10 -2.76 2.50 3.82
CA ASN A 10 -4.16 2.81 4.10
C ASN A 10 -4.76 3.47 2.85
N VAL A 11 -5.74 2.80 2.24
CA VAL A 11 -6.33 3.22 0.97
C VAL A 11 -7.56 4.12 1.13
N ASN A 12 -8.07 4.32 2.36
CA ASN A 12 -9.24 5.15 2.65
C ASN A 12 -10.41 4.90 1.69
N GLY A 13 -10.87 3.66 1.66
CA GLY A 13 -11.91 3.13 0.78
C GLY A 13 -11.45 2.88 -0.65
N ALA A 14 -11.64 1.67 -1.16
CA ALA A 14 -11.28 1.29 -2.53
C ALA A 14 -12.42 0.49 -3.22
N ARG A 15 -13.65 1.00 -3.07
CA ARG A 15 -14.84 0.45 -3.75
C ARG A 15 -14.95 0.89 -5.20
N ASP A 16 -14.42 2.05 -5.52
CA ASP A 16 -14.35 2.55 -6.90
C ASP A 16 -13.35 1.73 -7.73
N VAL A 17 -13.75 1.38 -8.95
CA VAL A 17 -12.94 0.55 -9.87
C VAL A 17 -11.69 1.33 -10.32
N GLY A 18 -11.83 2.63 -10.63
CA GLY A 18 -10.72 3.48 -11.04
C GLY A 18 -9.66 3.59 -9.95
N LYS A 19 -10.08 3.82 -8.71
CA LYS A 19 -9.17 3.86 -7.55
C LYS A 19 -8.44 2.53 -7.34
N ARG A 20 -9.11 1.38 -7.46
CA ARG A 20 -8.44 0.07 -7.39
C ARG A 20 -7.43 -0.11 -8.50
N ALA A 21 -7.79 0.24 -9.74
CA ALA A 21 -6.87 0.18 -10.87
C ALA A 21 -5.61 1.04 -10.62
N CYS A 22 -5.78 2.27 -10.13
CA CYS A 22 -4.64 3.13 -9.75
C CYS A 22 -3.76 2.49 -8.66
N ILE A 23 -4.35 1.88 -7.64
CA ILE A 23 -3.61 1.16 -6.59
C ILE A 23 -2.81 0.01 -7.21
N TYR A 24 -3.43 -0.82 -8.06
CA TYR A 24 -2.75 -1.95 -8.70
C TYR A 24 -1.60 -1.52 -9.59
N GLU A 25 -1.80 -0.49 -10.42
CA GLU A 25 -0.74 0.05 -11.27
C GLU A 25 0.41 0.63 -10.45
N LEU A 26 0.13 1.31 -9.33
CA LEU A 26 1.16 1.76 -8.39
C LEU A 26 1.97 0.58 -7.83
N LEU A 27 1.32 -0.50 -7.40
CA LEU A 27 2.00 -1.68 -6.86
C LEU A 27 2.91 -2.36 -7.90
N LYS A 28 2.42 -2.47 -9.15
CA LYS A 28 3.20 -3.00 -10.29
C LYS A 28 4.40 -2.11 -10.61
N LEU A 29 4.18 -0.80 -10.75
CA LEU A 29 5.23 0.18 -11.03
C LEU A 29 6.34 0.13 -9.98
N LYS A 30 5.97 -0.01 -8.70
CA LYS A 30 6.91 -0.10 -7.57
C LYS A 30 7.55 -1.49 -7.42
N LYS A 31 7.13 -2.46 -8.22
CA LYS A 31 7.56 -3.87 -8.17
C LYS A 31 7.38 -4.45 -6.77
N VAL A 32 6.23 -4.15 -6.14
CA VAL A 32 5.88 -4.67 -4.81
C VAL A 32 5.58 -6.15 -4.92
N ASN A 33 6.21 -6.98 -4.08
CA ASN A 33 5.94 -8.41 -4.03
C ASN A 33 4.69 -8.72 -3.18
N VAL A 34 4.55 -8.02 -2.05
CA VAL A 34 3.40 -8.17 -1.14
C VAL A 34 2.90 -6.81 -0.68
N ALA A 35 1.61 -6.54 -0.80
CA ALA A 35 0.99 -5.31 -0.31
C ALA A 35 -0.01 -5.60 0.82
N MET A 36 0.07 -4.84 1.91
CA MET A 36 -0.83 -4.88 3.06
C MET A 36 -1.69 -3.61 3.06
N LEU A 37 -2.97 -3.75 2.71
CA LEU A 37 -3.87 -2.60 2.58
C LEU A 37 -4.78 -2.46 3.81
N GLN A 38 -5.06 -1.23 4.25
CA GLN A 38 -6.04 -0.92 5.31
C GLN A 38 -7.14 0.00 4.79
N GLU A 39 -8.30 -0.01 5.46
CA GLU A 39 -9.50 0.75 5.07
C GLU A 39 -9.97 0.41 3.65
N THR A 40 -10.01 -0.87 3.30
CA THR A 40 -10.46 -1.27 1.95
C THR A 40 -11.94 -0.98 1.72
N HIS A 41 -12.76 -0.94 2.77
CA HIS A 41 -14.22 -0.75 2.72
C HIS A 41 -14.92 -1.78 1.82
N SER A 42 -14.33 -2.97 1.73
CA SER A 42 -14.81 -4.08 0.92
C SER A 42 -16.03 -4.76 1.54
N ASP A 43 -16.90 -5.30 0.69
CA ASP A 43 -17.98 -6.24 1.03
C ASP A 43 -17.83 -7.53 0.21
N THR A 44 -18.79 -8.46 0.29
CA THR A 44 -18.75 -9.75 -0.40
C THR A 44 -18.73 -9.62 -1.93
N LEU A 45 -19.44 -8.64 -2.48
CA LEU A 45 -19.48 -8.39 -3.93
C LEU A 45 -18.17 -7.76 -4.38
N ASN A 46 -17.75 -6.69 -3.70
CA ASN A 46 -16.52 -5.99 -3.99
C ASN A 46 -15.30 -6.91 -3.85
N GLY A 47 -15.27 -7.80 -2.85
CA GLY A 47 -14.19 -8.76 -2.67
C GLY A 47 -13.99 -9.72 -3.85
N ARG A 48 -15.02 -9.98 -4.66
CA ARG A 48 -14.86 -10.72 -5.93
C ARG A 48 -14.18 -9.86 -6.99
N ASP A 49 -14.49 -8.57 -7.03
CA ASP A 49 -13.86 -7.62 -7.95
C ASP A 49 -12.36 -7.51 -7.69
N TRP A 50 -11.94 -7.40 -6.42
CA TRP A 50 -10.52 -7.40 -6.06
C TRP A 50 -9.77 -8.60 -6.63
N ARG A 51 -10.33 -9.81 -6.48
CA ARG A 51 -9.74 -11.06 -7.00
C ARG A 51 -9.78 -11.16 -8.52
N ARG A 52 -10.77 -10.54 -9.18
CA ARG A 52 -10.88 -10.56 -10.65
C ARG A 52 -9.92 -9.57 -11.30
N GLU A 53 -9.70 -8.43 -10.67
CA GLU A 53 -8.95 -7.30 -11.25
C GLU A 53 -7.45 -7.37 -10.95
N TRP A 54 -7.05 -7.95 -9.80
CA TRP A 54 -5.64 -8.19 -9.48
C TRP A 54 -5.16 -9.50 -10.12
N ASP A 55 -4.00 -9.50 -10.76
CA ASP A 55 -3.44 -10.64 -11.49
C ASP A 55 -2.63 -11.60 -10.60
N GLY A 56 -2.62 -11.36 -9.29
CA GLY A 56 -2.02 -12.22 -8.27
C GLY A 56 -3.04 -12.72 -7.24
N GLU A 57 -2.56 -13.10 -6.06
CA GLU A 57 -3.42 -13.64 -5.00
C GLU A 57 -3.92 -12.53 -4.08
N VAL A 58 -5.20 -12.57 -3.69
CA VAL A 58 -5.82 -11.57 -2.82
C VAL A 58 -6.48 -12.23 -1.61
N VAL A 59 -5.96 -11.94 -0.42
CA VAL A 59 -6.57 -12.32 0.85
C VAL A 59 -7.23 -11.09 1.48
N LEU A 60 -8.53 -11.17 1.74
CA LEU A 60 -9.33 -10.07 2.29
C LEU A 60 -9.96 -10.46 3.62
N SER A 61 -9.95 -9.52 4.56
CA SER A 61 -10.80 -9.53 5.74
C SER A 61 -11.66 -8.28 5.68
N ALA A 62 -12.96 -8.46 5.42
CA ALA A 62 -13.93 -7.38 5.26
C ALA A 62 -14.84 -7.30 6.50
N LEU A 63 -15.20 -6.07 6.91
CA LEU A 63 -16.16 -5.85 8.00
C LEU A 63 -17.44 -5.18 7.51
N SER A 64 -17.32 -4.03 6.83
CA SER A 64 -18.46 -3.28 6.30
C SER A 64 -18.08 -2.50 5.04
N SER A 65 -19.10 -2.11 4.27
CA SER A 65 -18.95 -1.32 3.05
C SER A 65 -18.53 0.14 3.28
N THR A 66 -18.55 0.62 4.53
CA THR A 66 -18.29 2.02 4.88
C THR A 66 -17.17 2.21 5.89
N SER A 67 -16.64 1.12 6.46
CA SER A 67 -15.57 1.19 7.46
C SER A 67 -14.76 -0.09 7.55
N ALA A 68 -13.48 0.10 7.91
CA ALA A 68 -12.50 -0.97 8.14
C ALA A 68 -12.27 -1.85 6.90
N GLY A 69 -11.62 -2.99 7.11
CA GLY A 69 -11.22 -3.89 6.04
C GLY A 69 -9.71 -3.84 5.86
N VAL A 70 -9.12 -5.02 5.78
CA VAL A 70 -7.69 -5.22 5.56
C VAL A 70 -7.48 -6.25 4.46
N ALA A 71 -6.42 -6.08 3.67
CA ALA A 71 -6.08 -7.00 2.58
C ALA A 71 -4.59 -7.33 2.57
N VAL A 72 -4.26 -8.53 2.12
CA VAL A 72 -2.89 -8.92 1.74
C VAL A 72 -2.94 -9.35 0.27
N LEU A 73 -2.20 -8.64 -0.58
CA LEU A 73 -2.10 -8.92 -2.01
C LEU A 73 -0.70 -9.45 -2.31
N PHE A 74 -0.61 -10.60 -2.96
CA PHE A 74 0.63 -11.15 -3.49
C PHE A 74 0.70 -10.84 -4.98
N ALA A 75 1.84 -10.30 -5.44
CA ALA A 75 2.07 -10.12 -6.87
C ALA A 75 2.13 -11.47 -7.59
N ARG A 76 1.76 -11.49 -8.88
CA ARG A 76 1.76 -12.70 -9.73
C ARG A 76 3.08 -13.48 -9.67
N GLY A 77 4.21 -12.78 -9.65
CA GLY A 77 5.55 -13.37 -9.56
C GLY A 77 5.99 -13.80 -8.15
N PHE A 78 5.13 -13.65 -7.14
CA PHE A 78 5.42 -13.94 -5.74
C PHE A 78 4.20 -14.59 -5.03
N ILE A 79 3.44 -15.42 -5.75
CA ILE A 79 2.32 -16.18 -5.16
C ILE A 79 2.89 -17.38 -4.37
N PRO A 80 2.45 -17.61 -3.11
CA PRO A 80 2.88 -18.77 -2.34
C PRO A 80 2.27 -20.08 -2.87
N LYS A 81 2.96 -21.21 -2.64
CA LYS A 81 2.43 -22.55 -2.96
C LYS A 81 1.11 -22.84 -2.25
N SER A 82 1.03 -22.40 -1.00
CA SER A 82 -0.18 -22.45 -0.18
C SER A 82 -0.12 -21.36 0.86
N HIS A 83 -1.27 -20.99 1.40
CA HIS A 83 -1.32 -20.10 2.55
C HIS A 83 -2.50 -20.45 3.47
N THR A 84 -2.35 -20.14 4.76
CA THR A 84 -3.45 -20.21 5.73
C THR A 84 -3.81 -18.81 6.19
N VAL A 85 -5.10 -18.56 6.38
CA VAL A 85 -5.64 -17.26 6.75
C VAL A 85 -6.28 -17.34 8.13
N GLU A 86 -5.96 -16.37 8.99
CA GLU A 86 -6.59 -16.22 10.30
C GLU A 86 -7.06 -14.77 10.48
N GLU A 87 -8.38 -14.59 10.47
CA GLU A 87 -9.06 -13.32 10.78
C GLU A 87 -9.24 -13.18 12.30
N ARG A 88 -8.15 -12.88 13.01
CA ARG A 88 -8.19 -12.70 14.48
C ARG A 88 -9.20 -11.65 14.91
N VAL A 89 -9.27 -10.54 14.16
CA VAL A 89 -10.31 -9.53 14.30
C VAL A 89 -10.78 -9.15 12.91
N LYS A 90 -12.01 -9.53 12.59
CA LYS A 90 -12.61 -9.29 11.27
C LYS A 90 -12.50 -7.81 10.86
N GLY A 91 -11.92 -7.57 9.69
CA GLY A 91 -11.65 -6.26 9.09
C GLY A 91 -10.58 -5.42 9.77
N ARG A 92 -9.85 -5.94 10.77
CA ARG A 92 -8.87 -5.18 11.56
C ARG A 92 -7.57 -5.91 11.84
N LEU A 93 -7.57 -7.23 11.95
CA LEU A 93 -6.35 -8.00 12.20
C LEU A 93 -6.39 -9.30 11.40
N LEU A 94 -5.60 -9.32 10.34
CA LEU A 94 -5.50 -10.41 9.38
C LEU A 94 -4.10 -11.00 9.43
N VAL A 95 -4.00 -12.29 9.71
CA VAL A 95 -2.75 -13.05 9.68
C VAL A 95 -2.77 -13.99 8.49
N VAL A 96 -1.76 -13.90 7.62
CA VAL A 96 -1.58 -14.79 6.47
C VAL A 96 -0.24 -15.50 6.60
N ARG A 97 -0.26 -16.82 6.74
CA ARG A 97 0.95 -17.66 6.75
C ARG A 97 1.12 -18.23 5.36
N ALA A 98 2.14 -17.79 4.66
CA ALA A 98 2.42 -18.12 3.26
C ALA A 98 3.59 -19.11 3.19
N ASN A 99 3.36 -20.26 2.54
CA ASN A 99 4.36 -21.30 2.36
C ASN A 99 4.94 -21.24 0.93
N TYR A 100 6.26 -21.15 0.83
CA TYR A 100 7.01 -21.24 -0.43
C TYR A 100 7.87 -22.52 -0.42
N GLU A 101 8.53 -22.86 -1.53
CA GLU A 101 9.29 -24.12 -1.61
C GLU A 101 10.43 -24.20 -0.59
N LEU A 102 11.11 -23.09 -0.36
CA LEU A 102 12.35 -23.03 0.43
C LEU A 102 12.20 -22.24 1.73
N PHE A 103 11.10 -21.52 1.91
CA PHE A 103 10.89 -20.66 3.08
C PHE A 103 9.39 -20.42 3.33
N ASN A 104 9.06 -20.00 4.55
CA ASN A 104 7.72 -19.60 4.92
C ASN A 104 7.74 -18.15 5.44
N LEU A 105 6.70 -17.38 5.14
CA LEU A 105 6.53 -16.00 5.60
C LEU A 105 5.20 -15.86 6.35
N VAL A 106 5.16 -15.00 7.35
CA VAL A 106 3.92 -14.64 8.06
C VAL A 106 3.70 -13.15 7.91
N PHE A 107 2.56 -12.78 7.35
CA PHE A 107 2.12 -11.40 7.18
C PHE A 107 1.03 -11.10 8.20
N ILE A 108 1.19 -10.01 8.96
CA ILE A 108 0.23 -9.56 9.97
C ILE A 108 -0.19 -8.14 9.60
N ASN A 109 -1.39 -8.00 9.02
CA ASN A 109 -1.95 -6.72 8.65
C ASN A 109 -2.91 -6.23 9.73
N VAL A 110 -2.63 -5.05 10.30
CA VAL A 110 -3.32 -4.49 11.46
C VAL A 110 -3.89 -3.11 11.14
N TYR A 111 -5.17 -2.93 11.45
CA TYR A 111 -5.87 -1.65 11.43
C TYR A 111 -6.64 -1.44 12.75
N ALA A 112 -5.97 -0.79 13.70
CA ALA A 112 -6.52 -0.55 15.02
C ALA A 112 -7.70 0.44 14.98
N PRO A 113 -8.62 0.38 15.97
CA PRO A 113 -9.69 1.38 16.10
C PRO A 113 -9.20 2.83 16.18
N ASN A 114 -10.03 3.76 15.72
CA ASN A 114 -9.71 5.18 15.71
C ASN A 114 -9.78 5.81 17.11
N SER A 115 -10.69 5.33 17.96
CA SER A 115 -10.80 5.82 19.34
C SER A 115 -9.62 5.37 20.19
N GLY A 116 -9.08 6.30 20.98
CA GLY A 116 -7.92 6.04 21.85
C GLY A 116 -8.11 4.85 22.80
N PRO A 117 -9.19 4.80 23.58
CA PRO A 117 -9.44 3.68 24.51
C PRO A 117 -9.56 2.33 23.81
N ALA A 118 -10.36 2.24 22.74
CA ALA A 118 -10.54 0.98 22.02
C ALA A 118 -9.25 0.52 21.33
N ARG A 119 -8.41 1.46 20.87
CA ARG A 119 -7.09 1.14 20.32
C ARG A 119 -6.17 0.52 21.36
N VAL A 120 -6.10 1.12 22.56
CA VAL A 120 -5.25 0.59 23.65
C VAL A 120 -5.72 -0.81 24.05
N GLN A 121 -7.04 -1.00 24.22
CA GLN A 121 -7.62 -2.30 24.52
C GLN A 121 -7.30 -3.33 23.43
N PHE A 122 -7.56 -3.00 22.16
CA PHE A 122 -7.27 -3.86 21.02
C PHE A 122 -5.81 -4.30 20.97
N LEU A 123 -4.86 -3.36 21.16
CA LEU A 123 -3.43 -3.67 21.14
C LEU A 123 -3.02 -4.56 22.31
N ASN A 124 -3.62 -4.39 23.50
CA ASN A 124 -3.34 -5.22 24.66
C ASN A 124 -3.83 -6.66 24.48
N GLU A 125 -5.09 -6.83 24.04
CA GLU A 125 -5.72 -8.14 23.79
C GLU A 125 -4.96 -8.95 22.74
N HIS A 126 -4.45 -8.29 21.69
CA HIS A 126 -3.81 -8.95 20.56
C HIS A 126 -2.27 -8.91 20.61
N SER A 127 -1.71 -8.45 21.73
CA SER A 127 -0.27 -8.26 21.90
C SER A 127 0.59 -9.52 21.76
N ALA A 128 0.00 -10.70 21.97
CA ALA A 128 0.65 -11.99 21.73
C ALA A 128 0.84 -12.27 20.22
N VAL A 129 -0.11 -11.84 19.37
CA VAL A 129 0.04 -11.93 17.91
C VAL A 129 1.03 -10.87 17.39
N LEU A 130 1.13 -9.74 18.08
CA LEU A 130 2.06 -8.64 17.79
C LEU A 130 3.44 -8.85 18.46
N SER A 131 3.93 -10.09 18.45
CA SER A 131 4.99 -10.66 19.30
C SER A 131 6.39 -10.00 19.31
N PHE A 132 6.58 -8.78 18.83
CA PHE A 132 7.67 -7.92 19.34
C PHE A 132 7.64 -7.85 20.89
N ARG A 133 6.46 -8.02 21.49
CA ARG A 133 6.27 -8.21 22.93
C ARG A 133 6.83 -9.55 23.47
N GLU A 134 6.91 -10.60 22.66
CA GLU A 134 7.46 -11.90 23.08
C GLU A 134 8.99 -11.89 23.11
N ARG A 135 9.62 -11.06 22.25
CA ARG A 135 11.06 -10.74 22.32
C ARG A 135 11.46 -9.99 23.58
N LYS A 136 10.52 -9.55 24.43
CA LYS A 136 10.80 -8.89 25.72
C LYS A 136 11.79 -9.68 26.58
N ARG A 137 11.74 -11.02 26.51
CA ARG A 137 12.61 -11.94 27.25
C ARG A 137 14.08 -11.84 26.82
N ASP A 138 14.32 -11.34 25.61
CA ASP A 138 15.65 -11.20 25.00
C ASP A 138 16.35 -9.90 25.41
N PHE A 139 15.71 -9.05 26.23
CA PHE A 139 16.24 -7.77 26.68
C PHE A 139 16.49 -7.78 28.18
N ILE A 140 17.61 -7.19 28.60
CA ILE A 140 18.10 -7.19 29.99
C ILE A 140 17.18 -6.35 30.89
N SER A 141 16.44 -5.39 30.33
CA SER A 141 15.47 -4.58 31.08
C SER A 141 14.27 -4.15 30.25
N LEU A 142 13.17 -3.86 30.96
CA LEU A 142 11.96 -3.24 30.40
C LEU A 142 12.26 -1.94 29.64
N LYS A 143 13.19 -1.13 30.17
CA LYS A 143 13.61 0.13 29.55
C LYS A 143 14.30 -0.14 28.21
N GLN A 144 15.19 -1.12 28.13
CA GLN A 144 15.92 -1.49 26.91
C GLN A 144 14.99 -2.03 25.82
N TRP A 145 14.07 -2.95 26.19
CA TRP A 145 13.04 -3.45 25.27
C TRP A 145 12.16 -2.32 24.71
N TRP A 146 11.73 -1.39 25.58
CA TRP A 146 10.91 -0.26 25.18
C TRP A 146 11.69 0.75 24.32
N ASP A 147 12.96 0.99 24.63
CA ASP A 147 13.84 1.87 23.84
C ASP A 147 14.08 1.30 22.43
N CYS A 148 14.32 -0.01 22.30
CA CYS A 148 14.41 -0.68 21.00
C CYS A 148 13.08 -0.67 20.23
N GLY A 149 11.95 -0.96 20.88
CA GLY A 149 10.65 -0.94 20.20
C GLY A 149 10.27 0.45 19.68
N LYS A 150 10.56 1.50 20.45
CA LYS A 150 10.40 2.88 19.98
C LYS A 150 11.31 3.20 18.80
N ALA A 151 12.56 2.72 18.81
CA ALA A 151 13.50 2.94 17.72
C ALA A 151 13.04 2.25 16.43
N ASP A 152 12.61 0.99 16.51
CA ASP A 152 12.12 0.22 15.36
C ASP A 152 10.85 0.83 14.77
N ILE A 153 9.88 1.21 15.62
CA ILE A 153 8.65 1.88 15.20
C ILE A 153 8.96 3.24 14.56
N LYS A 154 9.84 4.03 15.19
CA LYS A 154 10.25 5.33 14.66
C LYS A 154 10.97 5.18 13.32
N GLN A 155 11.86 4.19 13.19
CA GLN A 155 12.59 3.92 11.96
C GLN A 155 11.67 3.42 10.85
N LEU A 156 10.72 2.55 11.16
CA LEU A 156 9.67 2.12 10.22
C LEU A 156 8.82 3.30 9.77
N CYS A 157 8.37 4.17 10.67
CA CYS A 157 7.59 5.36 10.33
C CYS A 157 8.40 6.37 9.49
N LEU A 158 9.68 6.58 9.81
CA LEU A 158 10.58 7.45 9.05
C LEU A 158 10.89 6.86 7.68
N GLN A 159 11.25 5.58 7.60
CA GLN A 159 11.52 4.91 6.32
C GLN A 159 10.26 4.86 5.46
N TYR A 160 9.08 4.59 6.04
CA TYR A 160 7.82 4.66 5.33
C TYR A 160 7.56 6.06 4.77
N THR A 161 7.65 7.10 5.61
CA THR A 161 7.43 8.49 5.19
C THR A 161 8.44 8.90 4.12
N LEU A 162 9.73 8.60 4.32
CA LEU A 162 10.79 8.93 3.37
C LEU A 162 10.65 8.16 2.05
N ASN A 163 10.33 6.86 2.11
CA ASN A 163 10.20 6.04 0.92
C ASN A 163 8.94 6.43 0.16
N VAL A 164 7.79 6.57 0.81
CA VAL A 164 6.55 7.04 0.17
C VAL A 164 6.74 8.42 -0.44
N SER A 165 7.30 9.39 0.29
CA SER A 165 7.55 10.73 -0.27
C SER A 165 8.54 10.70 -1.42
N ARG A 166 9.65 9.96 -1.32
CA ARG A 166 10.64 9.82 -2.40
C ARG A 166 10.06 9.12 -3.61
N ASP A 167 9.28 8.07 -3.39
CA ASP A 167 8.64 7.27 -4.42
C ASP A 167 7.57 8.05 -5.17
N ILE A 168 6.78 8.84 -4.45
CA ILE A 168 5.79 9.75 -5.03
C ILE A 168 6.49 10.83 -5.85
N ILE A 169 7.51 11.49 -5.30
CA ILE A 169 8.25 12.56 -6.00
C ILE A 169 8.93 12.02 -7.27
N LYS A 170 9.55 10.83 -7.18
CA LYS A 170 10.18 10.21 -8.34
C LYS A 170 9.16 9.83 -9.40
N SER A 171 8.07 9.17 -9.01
CA SER A 171 7.00 8.78 -9.95
C SER A 171 6.34 9.99 -10.61
N MET A 172 6.22 11.13 -9.93
CA MET A 172 5.77 12.37 -10.55
C MET A 172 6.75 12.87 -11.62
N ARG A 173 8.05 12.92 -11.32
CA ARG A 173 9.05 13.35 -12.30
C ARG A 173 9.09 12.45 -13.52
N ASP A 174 8.99 11.14 -13.32
CA ASP A 174 8.98 10.17 -14.41
C ASP A 174 7.72 10.36 -15.29
N LEU A 175 6.53 10.52 -14.67
CA LEU A 175 5.29 10.83 -15.38
C LEU A 175 5.34 12.18 -16.13
N GLU A 176 5.94 13.22 -15.54
CA GLU A 176 6.12 14.52 -16.17
C GLU A 176 7.02 14.42 -17.40
N MET A 177 8.15 13.71 -17.32
CA MET A 177 9.04 13.49 -18.46
C MET A 177 8.35 12.74 -19.58
N GLU A 178 7.62 11.66 -19.27
CA GLU A 178 6.89 10.89 -20.28
C GLU A 178 5.81 11.74 -20.98
N ILE A 179 5.11 12.62 -20.25
CA ILE A 179 4.12 13.53 -20.83
C ILE A 179 4.80 14.52 -21.80
N VAL A 180 5.94 15.10 -21.42
CA VAL A 180 6.70 16.04 -22.26
C VAL A 180 7.20 15.37 -23.53
N GLU A 181 7.76 14.17 -23.42
CA GLU A 181 8.24 13.40 -24.57
C GLU A 181 7.10 13.06 -25.52
N LEU A 182 5.97 12.56 -25.00
CA LEU A 182 4.78 12.24 -25.81
C LEU A 182 4.15 13.48 -26.45
N GLN A 183 4.21 14.66 -25.81
CA GLN A 183 3.77 15.91 -26.44
C GLN A 183 4.63 16.26 -27.65
N SER A 184 5.96 16.23 -27.49
CA SER A 184 6.89 16.56 -28.59
C SER A 184 6.73 15.59 -29.78
N PHE A 185 6.47 14.31 -29.49
CA PHE A 185 6.25 13.30 -30.50
C PHE A 185 4.86 13.43 -31.18
N ALA A 186 3.82 13.73 -30.42
CA ALA A 186 2.47 13.97 -30.97
C ALA A 186 2.43 15.22 -31.86
N GLU A 187 3.15 16.29 -31.50
CA GLU A 187 3.25 17.53 -32.28
C GLU A 187 3.98 17.32 -33.62
N SER A 188 4.94 16.40 -33.67
CA SER A 188 5.72 16.10 -34.88
C SER A 188 5.08 15.05 -35.80
N THR A 189 4.30 14.09 -35.27
CA THR A 189 3.76 12.98 -36.06
C THR A 189 2.24 12.99 -36.24
N GLY A 190 1.48 13.74 -35.42
CA GLY A 190 0.02 13.76 -35.47
C GLY A 190 -0.64 12.41 -35.21
N ASN A 191 0.09 11.43 -34.65
CA ASN A 191 -0.38 10.06 -34.50
C ASN A 191 -1.55 9.99 -33.49
N PRO A 192 -2.75 9.51 -33.91
CA PRO A 192 -3.93 9.43 -33.04
C PRO A 192 -3.71 8.61 -31.77
N GLY A 193 -2.96 7.50 -31.84
CA GLY A 193 -2.67 6.65 -30.68
C GLY A 193 -1.75 7.34 -29.66
N CYS A 194 -0.80 8.16 -30.13
CA CYS A 194 0.04 8.97 -29.24
C CYS A 194 -0.77 10.07 -28.54
N ILE A 195 -1.74 10.66 -29.24
CA ILE A 195 -2.63 11.69 -28.68
C ILE A 195 -3.53 11.09 -27.59
N GLU A 196 -4.00 9.87 -27.78
CA GLU A 196 -4.85 9.16 -26.82
C GLU A 196 -4.08 8.72 -25.56
N ASP A 197 -2.86 8.21 -25.72
CA ASP A 197 -1.97 7.87 -24.59
C ASP A 197 -1.58 9.13 -23.79
N LEU A 198 -1.26 10.22 -24.50
CA LEU A 198 -0.99 11.51 -23.89
C LEU A 198 -2.16 12.04 -23.06
N LYS A 199 -3.40 11.94 -23.59
CA LYS A 199 -4.62 12.34 -22.85
C LYS A 199 -4.79 11.51 -21.58
N SER A 200 -4.55 10.20 -21.67
CA SER A 200 -4.67 9.27 -20.56
C SER A 200 -3.66 9.60 -19.44
N LYS A 201 -2.38 9.82 -19.79
CA LYS A 201 -1.34 10.18 -18.80
C LYS A 201 -1.57 11.56 -18.17
N LYS A 202 -2.02 12.55 -18.95
CA LYS A 202 -2.42 13.87 -18.41
C LYS A 202 -3.59 13.77 -17.42
N ALA A 203 -4.55 12.87 -17.67
CA ALA A 203 -5.67 12.64 -16.77
C ALA A 203 -5.21 12.02 -15.43
N ILE A 204 -4.30 11.04 -15.47
CA ILE A 204 -3.70 10.43 -14.27
C ILE A 204 -2.94 11.48 -13.45
N PHE A 205 -2.10 12.30 -14.10
CA PHE A 205 -1.37 13.37 -13.43
C PHE A 205 -2.32 14.39 -12.79
N SER A 206 -3.39 14.77 -13.49
CA SER A 206 -4.39 15.72 -12.98
C SER A 206 -5.19 15.16 -11.79
N CYS A 207 -5.59 13.89 -11.84
CA CYS A 207 -6.27 13.20 -10.75
C CYS A 207 -5.38 13.14 -9.51
N TRP A 208 -4.11 12.79 -9.70
CA TRP A 208 -3.10 12.74 -8.63
C TRP A 208 -2.91 14.11 -7.97
N VAL A 209 -2.76 15.19 -8.78
CA VAL A 209 -2.64 16.57 -8.27
C VAL A 209 -3.86 16.99 -7.45
N LEU A 210 -5.08 16.67 -7.91
CA LEU A 210 -6.31 17.00 -7.19
C LEU A 210 -6.39 16.31 -5.82
N GLU A 211 -5.96 15.05 -5.72
CA GLU A 211 -5.93 14.30 -4.47
C GLU A 211 -4.89 14.83 -3.46
N HIS A 212 -3.84 15.51 -3.94
CA HIS A 212 -2.67 15.92 -3.13
C HIS A 212 -2.47 17.44 -3.02
N ARG A 213 -3.42 18.25 -3.53
CA ARG A 213 -3.39 19.74 -3.58
C ARG A 213 -3.16 20.46 -2.24
N GLY A 214 -3.23 19.77 -1.11
CA GLY A 214 -2.92 20.31 0.22
C GLY A 214 -1.48 20.11 0.71
N ARG A 215 -0.59 19.43 -0.03
CA ARG A 215 0.79 19.12 0.40
C ARG A 215 1.90 19.45 -0.61
N TRP A 216 1.54 19.84 -1.83
CA TRP A 216 2.52 20.13 -2.87
C TRP A 216 2.39 21.59 -3.31
N SER A 217 3.29 22.44 -2.82
CA SER A 217 3.59 23.73 -3.43
C SER A 217 4.69 23.48 -4.46
N GLY A 218 4.30 23.19 -5.70
CA GLY A 218 5.24 23.18 -6.83
C GLY A 218 5.91 24.53 -7.03
N PRO A 219 6.97 24.61 -7.86
CA PRO A 219 7.58 25.88 -8.22
C PRO A 219 6.53 26.78 -8.89
N ASP A 220 6.47 28.04 -8.48
CA ASP A 220 5.58 29.07 -9.02
C ASP A 220 5.67 29.06 -10.56
N SER A 221 4.53 28.86 -11.23
CA SER A 221 4.41 28.88 -12.70
C SER A 221 4.69 30.25 -13.32
N ARG A 222 5.23 31.20 -12.53
CA ARG A 222 5.78 32.49 -12.98
C ARG A 222 7.30 32.49 -13.19
N ALA A 223 7.96 31.34 -13.11
CA ALA A 223 9.40 31.21 -13.34
C ALA A 223 9.74 30.21 -14.46
N LEU A 224 9.27 30.48 -15.68
CA LEU A 224 9.99 30.11 -16.91
C LEU A 224 9.95 31.33 -17.85
N PRO A 225 11.06 31.65 -18.53
CA PRO A 225 11.20 32.84 -19.37
C PRO A 225 10.27 32.84 -20.59
#